data_AF-A0A925UNI8-F1
#
_entry.id   AF-A0A925UNI8-F1
#
_cell.length_a   1.000
_cell.length_b   1.000
_cell.length_c   1.000
_cell.angle_alpha   90.00
_cell.angle_beta   90.00
_cell.angle_gamma   90.00
#
_symmetry.space_group_name_H-M   'P 1'
#
loop_
_entity.id
_entity.type
_entity.pdbx_description
1 polymer ?
#
loop_
_entity_poly.entity_id
_entity_poly.type
_entity_poly.pdbx_seq_one_letter_code
_entity_poly.pdbx_strand_id
1 'polypeptide(L)'
;MIVLYFQFKTVSEFLFNANRYNFQVLFINLIANIITFIPLGFFMSLLFRKSAKVINTGLTCVFIIICIEIGQFSLNVGVLDVDDVILNTIGCILGFMVYKVVKK
;
A
#
# COMPACT_ATOMS: atom_id res chain seq x y z
N MET A 1 13.12 -6.17 -6.50
CA MET A 1 12.40 -7.32 -7.10
C MET A 1 11.95 -8.34 -6.06
N ILE A 2 12.77 -8.70 -5.07
CA ILE A 2 12.39 -9.64 -3.98
C ILE A 2 11.30 -9.06 -3.05
N VAL A 3 11.35 -7.76 -2.72
CA VAL A 3 10.31 -7.09 -1.90
C VAL A 3 8.96 -7.02 -2.61
N LEU A 4 8.99 -6.80 -3.93
CA LEU A 4 7.80 -6.87 -4.78
C LEU A 4 7.21 -8.29 -4.77
N TYR A 5 8.05 -9.33 -4.91
CA TYR A 5 7.60 -10.73 -4.84
C TYR A 5 6.92 -11.13 -3.52
N PHE A 6 7.31 -10.48 -2.41
CA PHE A 6 6.71 -10.72 -1.10
C PHE A 6 5.35 -10.01 -0.93
N GLN A 7 5.19 -8.82 -1.53
CA GLN A 7 3.90 -8.13 -1.67
C GLN A 7 2.88 -8.91 -2.52
N PHE A 8 3.34 -9.74 -3.45
CA PHE A 8 2.48 -10.43 -4.42
C PHE A 8 1.81 -11.70 -3.90
N LYS A 9 2.12 -12.18 -2.69
CA LYS A 9 1.29 -13.16 -2.01
C LYS A 9 0.20 -12.44 -1.23
N THR A 10 -0.96 -12.36 -1.88
CA THR A 10 -2.22 -11.85 -1.39
C THR A 10 -2.44 -12.19 0.09
N VAL A 11 -2.78 -11.19 0.91
CA VAL A 11 -3.13 -11.39 2.34
C VAL A 11 -4.22 -12.43 2.48
N SER A 12 -5.21 -12.43 1.58
CA SER A 12 -6.24 -13.48 1.51
C SER A 12 -5.67 -14.88 1.26
N GLU A 13 -4.66 -15.05 0.41
CA GLU A 13 -4.05 -16.37 0.16
C GLU A 13 -3.31 -16.89 1.41
N PHE A 14 -2.74 -15.98 2.19
CA PHE A 14 -2.13 -16.28 3.48
C PHE A 14 -3.15 -16.53 4.58
N LEU A 15 -4.28 -15.81 4.63
CA LEU A 15 -5.37 -16.05 5.59
C LEU A 15 -6.06 -17.38 5.31
N PHE A 16 -6.35 -17.70 4.05
CA PHE A 16 -6.90 -18.99 3.65
C PHE A 16 -5.94 -20.15 3.91
N ASN A 17 -4.63 -19.91 3.86
CA ASN A 17 -3.60 -20.89 4.21
C ASN A 17 -2.96 -20.65 5.59
N ALA A 18 -3.61 -19.90 6.49
CA ALA A 18 -2.99 -19.43 7.74
C ALA A 18 -2.57 -20.59 8.65
N ASN A 19 -3.23 -21.74 8.53
CA ASN A 19 -2.90 -22.96 9.26
C ASN A 19 -1.51 -23.56 8.88
N ARG A 20 -0.91 -23.10 7.77
CA ARG A 20 0.40 -23.54 7.26
C ARG A 20 1.53 -22.52 7.56
N TYR A 21 1.20 -21.29 7.96
CA TYR A 21 2.17 -20.20 8.11
C TYR A 21 2.19 -19.64 9.53
N ASN A 22 3.38 -19.38 10.06
CA ASN A 22 3.55 -18.78 11.39
C ASN A 22 2.97 -17.36 11.43
N PHE A 23 2.28 -17.02 12.51
CA PHE A 23 1.68 -15.69 12.75
C PHE A 23 2.68 -14.54 12.58
N GLN A 24 3.95 -14.79 12.90
CA GLN A 24 5.04 -13.84 12.72
C GLN A 24 5.28 -13.48 11.25
N VAL A 25 5.16 -14.44 10.33
CA VAL A 25 5.33 -14.20 8.88
C VAL A 25 4.18 -13.36 8.34
N LEU A 26 2.96 -13.64 8.80
CA LEU A 26 1.76 -12.85 8.46
C LEU A 26 1.92 -11.40 8.90
N PHE A 27 2.39 -11.17 10.13
CA PHE A 27 2.57 -9.84 10.68
C PHE A 27 3.65 -9.03 9.94
N ILE A 28 4.77 -9.68 9.58
CA ILE A 28 5.83 -9.07 8.79
C ILE A 28 5.33 -8.65 7.40
N ASN A 29 4.48 -9.46 6.77
CA ASN A 29 3.89 -9.13 5.47
C ASN A 29 2.98 -7.90 5.52
N LEU A 30 2.07 -7.85 6.49
CA LEU A 30 1.17 -6.72 6.66
C LEU A 30 1.95 -5.41 6.86
N ILE A 31 2.99 -5.45 7.71
CA ILE A 31 3.85 -4.30 7.95
C ILE A 31 4.66 -3.93 6.69
N ALA A 32 5.19 -4.91 5.96
CA ALA A 32 5.95 -4.67 4.74
C ALA A 32 5.11 -4.01 3.64
N ASN A 33 3.83 -4.38 3.49
CA ASN A 33 2.88 -3.69 2.61
C ASN A 33 2.74 -2.23 3.03
N ILE A 34 2.43 -1.96 4.29
CA ILE A 34 2.26 -0.58 4.78
C ILE A 34 3.53 0.25 4.55
N ILE A 35 4.71 -0.25 4.94
CA ILE A 35 5.99 0.47 4.84
C ILE A 35 6.32 0.85 3.41
N THR A 36 6.02 -0.03 2.44
CA THR A 36 6.35 0.22 1.03
C THR A 36 5.57 1.39 0.43
N PHE A 37 4.36 1.65 0.93
CA PHE A 37 3.52 2.74 0.47
C PHE A 37 3.77 4.07 1.21
N ILE A 38 4.54 4.08 2.29
CA ILE A 38 4.92 5.32 3.01
C ILE A 38 5.73 6.28 2.11
N PRO A 39 6.81 5.86 1.42
CA PRO A 39 7.53 6.72 0.49
C PRO A 39 6.63 7.24 -0.63
N LEU A 40 5.76 6.39 -1.16
CA LEU A 40 4.83 6.78 -2.22
C LEU A 40 3.88 7.90 -1.76
N GLY A 41 3.28 7.75 -0.58
CA GLY A 41 2.42 8.78 0.02
C GLY A 41 3.17 10.08 0.29
N PHE A 42 4.42 10.00 0.77
CA PHE A 42 5.27 11.16 0.99
C PHE A 42 5.58 11.90 -0.33
N PHE A 43 6.02 11.19 -1.37
CA PHE A 43 6.33 11.77 -2.68
C PHE A 43 5.10 12.39 -3.34
N MET A 44 3.93 11.75 -3.25
CA MET A 44 2.69 12.33 -3.78
C MET A 44 2.30 13.60 -3.03
N SER A 45 2.45 13.63 -1.71
CA SER A 45 2.22 14.82 -0.89
C SER A 45 3.17 15.97 -1.25
N LEU A 46 4.39 15.63 -1.68
CA LEU A 46 5.38 16.58 -2.17
C LEU A 46 5.04 17.09 -3.58
N LEU A 47 4.60 16.22 -4.49
CA LEU A 47 4.25 16.56 -5.88
C LEU A 47 3.04 17.49 -5.95
N PHE A 48 2.00 17.20 -5.15
CA PHE A 48 0.74 17.97 -5.12
C PHE A 48 0.76 19.16 -4.13
N ARG A 49 1.95 19.73 -3.87
CA ARG A 49 2.25 20.77 -2.86
C ARG A 49 1.26 21.93 -2.76
N LYS A 50 0.63 22.33 -3.89
CA LYS A 50 -0.31 23.45 -4.00
C LYS A 50 -1.79 23.08 -3.77
N SER A 51 -2.15 21.80 -3.91
CA SER A 51 -3.52 21.28 -3.76
C SER A 51 -3.65 20.25 -2.64
N ALA A 52 -2.68 20.24 -1.71
CA ALA A 52 -2.50 19.27 -0.63
C ALA A 52 -3.56 19.38 0.49
N LYS A 53 -4.85 19.45 0.14
CA LYS A 53 -5.92 19.07 1.05
C LYS A 53 -5.78 17.57 1.30
N VAL A 54 -5.89 17.18 2.58
CA VAL A 54 -5.78 15.77 3.03
C VAL A 54 -6.67 14.87 2.18
N ILE A 55 -7.88 15.34 1.87
CA ILE A 55 -8.88 14.64 1.07
C ILE A 55 -8.41 14.42 -0.37
N ASN A 56 -7.88 15.44 -1.04
CA ASN A 56 -7.38 15.30 -2.42
C ASN A 56 -6.19 14.35 -2.49
N THR A 57 -5.30 14.39 -1.49
CA THR A 57 -4.12 13.49 -1.45
C THR A 57 -4.55 12.05 -1.20
N GLY A 58 -5.53 11.84 -0.30
CA GLY A 58 -6.12 10.52 -0.05
C GLY A 58 -6.81 9.94 -1.27
N LEU A 59 -7.66 10.72 -1.96
CA LEU A 59 -8.35 10.27 -3.17
C LEU A 59 -7.37 9.93 -4.31
N THR A 60 -6.33 10.73 -4.52
CA THR A 60 -5.30 10.43 -5.53
C THR A 60 -4.50 9.18 -5.16
N CYS A 61 -4.15 8.98 -3.89
CA CYS A 61 -3.51 7.73 -3.43
C CYS A 61 -4.40 6.52 -3.72
N VAL A 62 -5.69 6.58 -3.35
CA VAL A 62 -6.63 5.48 -3.60
C VAL A 62 -6.79 5.19 -5.09
N PHE A 63 -6.88 6.23 -5.92
CA PHE A 63 -6.95 6.07 -7.37
C PHE A 63 -5.71 5.35 -7.93
N ILE A 64 -4.51 5.76 -7.50
CA ILE A 64 -3.26 5.13 -7.92
C ILE A 64 -3.17 3.68 -7.44
N ILE A 65 -3.56 3.41 -6.20
CA ILE A 65 -3.57 2.04 -5.64
C ILE A 65 -4.51 1.15 -6.46
N ILE A 66 -5.72 1.63 -6.81
CA ILE A 66 -6.65 0.91 -7.67
C ILE A 66 -6.07 0.71 -9.08
N CYS A 67 -5.40 1.71 -9.66
CA CYS A 67 -4.73 1.54 -10.95
C CYS A 67 -3.61 0.48 -10.90
N ILE A 68 -2.86 0.42 -9.79
CA ILE A 68 -1.82 -0.59 -9.58
C ILE A 68 -2.47 -1.98 -9.47
N GLU A 69 -3.51 -2.15 -8.66
CA GLU A 69 -4.25 -3.41 -8.50
C GLU A 69 -4.85 -3.91 -9.83
N ILE A 70 -5.45 -3.01 -10.62
CA ILE A 70 -5.98 -3.35 -11.95
C ILE A 70 -4.85 -3.77 -12.90
N GLY A 71 -3.70 -3.09 -12.84
CA GLY A 71 -2.51 -3.46 -13.62
C GLY A 71 -1.98 -4.83 -13.22
N GLN A 72 -1.92 -5.13 -11.94
CA GLN A 72 -1.47 -6.42 -11.40
C GLN A 72 -2.41 -7.56 -11.79
N PHE A 73 -3.73 -7.31 -11.72
CA PHE A 73 -4.76 -8.25 -12.19
C PHE A 73 -4.63 -8.51 -13.70
N SER A 74 -4.47 -7.45 -14.50
CA SER A 74 -4.36 -7.56 -15.96
C SER A 74 -3.11 -8.31 -16.41
N LEU A 75 -2.03 -8.24 -15.63
CA LEU A 75 -0.77 -8.93 -15.92
C LEU A 75 -0.73 -10.36 -15.36
N ASN A 76 -1.81 -10.85 -14.73
CA ASN A 76 -1.87 -12.12 -14.00
C ASN A 76 -0.75 -12.28 -12.95
N VAL A 77 -0.24 -11.17 -12.43
CA VAL A 77 0.82 -11.17 -11.40
C VAL A 77 0.21 -11.17 -10.00
N GLY A 78 -1.04 -10.71 -9.85
CA GLY A 78 -1.76 -10.68 -8.57
C GLY A 78 -3.26 -10.87 -8.73
N VAL A 79 -3.91 -11.21 -7.62
CA VAL A 79 -5.38 -11.21 -7.47
C VAL A 79 -5.77 -9.85 -6.91
N LEU A 80 -6.84 -9.25 -7.44
CA LEU A 80 -7.37 -8.01 -6.89
C LEU A 80 -7.91 -8.28 -5.48
N ASP A 81 -7.19 -7.80 -4.47
CA ASP A 81 -7.52 -8.01 -3.06
C ASP A 81 -7.84 -6.67 -2.37
N VAL A 82 -8.98 -6.63 -1.70
CA VAL A 82 -9.46 -5.45 -0.98
C VAL A 82 -8.58 -5.17 0.23
N ASP A 83 -8.01 -6.20 0.85
CA ASP A 83 -7.13 -6.05 2.01
C ASP A 83 -5.85 -5.28 1.65
N ASP A 84 -5.31 -5.52 0.45
CA ASP A 84 -4.13 -4.82 -0.05
C ASP A 84 -4.44 -3.34 -0.33
N VAL A 85 -5.62 -3.03 -0.88
CA VAL A 85 -6.08 -1.64 -1.04
C VAL A 85 -6.13 -0.91 0.30
N ILE A 86 -6.62 -1.57 1.36
CA ILE A 86 -6.71 -0.99 2.70
C ILE A 86 -5.31 -0.74 3.28
N LEU A 87 -4.42 -1.74 3.27
CA LEU A 87 -3.06 -1.64 3.80
C LEU A 87 -2.23 -0.57 3.07
N ASN A 88 -2.34 -0.54 1.74
CA ASN A 88 -1.63 0.41 0.90
C ASN A 88 -2.14 1.84 1.14
N THR A 89 -3.45 2.01 1.39
CA THR A 89 -4.04 3.29 1.76
C THR A 89 -3.53 3.78 3.12
N ILE A 90 -3.42 2.89 4.11
CA ILE A 90 -2.82 3.21 5.42
C ILE A 90 -1.37 3.70 5.27
N GLY A 91 -0.56 3.00 4.46
CA GLY A 91 0.81 3.41 4.15
C GLY A 91 0.87 4.82 3.52
N CYS A 92 -0.01 5.10 2.56
CA CYS A 92 -0.09 6.42 1.91
C CYS A 92 -0.44 7.54 2.90
N ILE A 93 -1.39 7.30 3.81
CA ILE A 93 -1.78 8.24 4.87
C ILE A 93 -0.61 8.52 5.81
N LEU A 94 0.12 7.48 6.23
CA LEU A 94 1.32 7.64 7.05
C LEU A 94 2.40 8.46 6.33
N GLY A 95 2.62 8.21 5.04
CA GLY A 95 3.51 9.02 4.19
C GLY A 95 3.13 10.50 4.15
N PHE A 96 1.83 10.81 4.05
CA PHE A 96 1.32 12.18 4.13
C PHE A 96 1.55 12.81 5.51
N MET A 97 1.37 12.05 6.60
CA MET A 97 1.67 12.52 7.96
C MET A 97 3.15 12.85 8.11
N VAL A 98 4.04 11.98 7.64
CA VAL A 98 5.50 12.23 7.62
C VAL A 98 5.81 13.51 6.85
N TYR A 99 5.23 13.69 5.67
CA TYR A 99 5.38 14.92 4.89
C TYR A 99 4.93 16.17 5.66
N LYS A 100 3.78 16.10 6.34
CA LYS A 100 3.30 17.21 7.18
C LYS A 100 4.25 17.53 8.32
N VAL A 101 4.85 16.53 8.95
CA VAL A 101 5.84 16.73 10.03
C VAL A 101 7.12 17.35 9.49
N VAL A 102 7.63 16.86 8.35
CA VAL A 102 8.88 17.35 7.72
C VAL A 102 8.73 18.75 7.16
N LYS A 103 7.55 19.12 6.66
CA LYS A 103 7.28 20.43 6.05
C LYS A 103 6.71 21.46 7.05
N LYS A 104 6.56 21.07 8.33
CA LYS A 104 6.23 21.99 9.43
C LYS A 104 7.49 22.74 9.86
#